data_AF-A0A9D2TZR6-F1
#
_entry.id   AF-A0A9D2TZR6-F1
#
_cell.length_a   1.000
_cell.length_b   1.000
_cell.length_c   1.000
_cell.angle_alpha   90.00
_cell.angle_beta   90.00
_cell.angle_gamma   90.00
#
_symmetry.space_group_name_H-M   'P 1'
#
loop_
_entity.id
_entity.type
_entity.pdbx_description
1 polymer ?
#
loop_
_entity_poly.entity_id
_entity_poly.type
_entity_poly.pdbx_seq_one_letter_code
_entity_poly.pdbx_strand_id
1 'polypeptide(L)'
;MRPVDKGETPDRTFDDYQDAEPYLEERIGPYCSYCEFPIGHVPEVEHKEAKAAGGALLEWNNLLLSCKYCNARKGKIAAKGDKEKYLWPDEDDTFHAFLYDNDKVQKQQIISRSQPIQSAICPLFCMGKSVFVSILI
;
A
#
# COMPACT_ATOMS: atom_id res chain seq x y z
N MET A 1 7.91 -7.26 5.48
CA MET A 1 6.44 -7.25 5.59
C MET A 1 5.91 -8.66 5.29
N ARG A 2 4.81 -9.10 5.92
CA ARG A 2 4.16 -10.38 5.61
C ARG A 2 3.64 -10.32 4.17
N PRO A 3 4.03 -11.27 3.30
CA PRO A 3 3.43 -11.37 1.97
C PRO A 3 1.91 -11.50 2.10
N VAL A 4 1.16 -10.60 1.47
CA VAL A 4 -0.31 -10.63 1.51
C VAL A 4 -0.79 -11.42 0.30
N ASP A 5 -1.09 -12.70 0.51
CA ASP A 5 -1.76 -13.50 -0.50
C ASP A 5 -3.28 -13.41 -0.31
N LYS A 6 -3.94 -12.73 -1.25
CA LYS A 6 -5.41 -12.60 -1.30
C LYS A 6 -6.07 -13.70 -2.12
N GLY A 7 -5.31 -14.60 -2.75
CA GLY A 7 -5.82 -15.62 -3.67
C GLY A 7 -6.52 -15.07 -4.91
N GLU A 8 -7.09 -15.99 -5.68
CA GLU A 8 -7.87 -15.74 -6.90
C GLU A 8 -9.11 -14.87 -6.62
N THR A 9 -9.50 -14.04 -7.59
CA THR A 9 -10.73 -13.24 -7.51
C THR A 9 -11.92 -14.12 -7.12
N PRO A 10 -12.74 -13.75 -6.12
CA PRO A 10 -13.94 -14.50 -5.78
C PRO A 10 -14.87 -14.66 -7.00
N ASP A 11 -15.57 -15.80 -7.11
CA ASP A 11 -16.59 -16.03 -8.16
C ASP A 11 -17.88 -15.24 -7.85
N ARG A 12 -17.74 -13.91 -7.86
CA ARG A 12 -18.75 -12.92 -7.49
C ARG A 12 -18.50 -11.65 -8.28
N THR A 13 -19.58 -11.04 -8.77
CA THR A 13 -19.56 -9.67 -9.28
C THR A 13 -19.79 -8.71 -8.12
N PHE A 14 -18.87 -7.76 -7.94
CA PHE A 14 -19.04 -6.66 -6.99
C PHE A 14 -19.77 -5.51 -7.68
N ASP A 15 -20.79 -4.96 -7.03
CA ASP A 15 -21.47 -3.75 -7.54
C ASP A 15 -20.76 -2.49 -7.00
N ASP A 16 -20.27 -2.56 -5.76
CA ASP A 16 -19.41 -1.57 -5.14
C ASP A 16 -18.09 -2.21 -4.68
N TYR A 17 -16.99 -1.44 -4.67
CA TYR A 17 -15.70 -1.90 -4.15
C TYR A 17 -15.76 -2.21 -2.65
N GLN A 18 -16.70 -1.60 -1.92
CA GLN A 18 -16.92 -1.89 -0.50
C GLN A 18 -17.42 -3.32 -0.27
N ASP A 19 -18.06 -3.94 -1.27
CA ASP A 19 -18.52 -5.33 -1.18
C ASP A 19 -17.36 -6.33 -1.08
N ALA A 20 -16.13 -5.91 -1.42
CA ALA A 20 -14.92 -6.72 -1.29
C ALA A 20 -14.41 -6.84 0.15
N GLU A 21 -14.86 -5.97 1.07
CA GLU A 21 -14.39 -5.93 2.48
C GLU A 21 -14.44 -7.29 3.19
N PRO A 22 -15.60 -8.00 3.27
CA PRO A 22 -15.67 -9.27 4.00
C PRO A 22 -14.76 -10.34 3.39
N TYR A 23 -14.60 -10.36 2.06
CA TYR A 23 -13.75 -11.33 1.38
C TYR A 23 -12.26 -11.04 1.61
N LEU A 24 -11.89 -9.77 1.68
CA LEU A 24 -10.54 -9.37 2.03
C LEU A 24 -10.27 -9.78 3.49
N GLU A 25 -11.13 -9.40 4.42
CA GLU A 25 -10.97 -9.73 5.84
C GLU A 25 -10.89 -11.24 6.09
N GLU A 26 -11.71 -12.06 5.41
CA GLU A 26 -11.65 -13.52 5.51
C GLU A 26 -10.29 -14.09 5.07
N ARG A 27 -9.72 -13.57 3.99
CA ARG A 27 -8.50 -14.13 3.39
C ARG A 27 -7.22 -13.61 4.01
N ILE A 28 -7.14 -12.32 4.30
CA ILE A 28 -5.93 -11.69 4.84
C ILE A 28 -5.97 -11.51 6.35
N GLY A 29 -7.14 -11.65 6.97
CA GLY A 29 -7.41 -11.30 8.36
C GLY A 29 -7.69 -9.80 8.54
N PRO A 30 -8.12 -9.39 9.75
CA PRO A 30 -8.39 -7.98 10.08
C PRO A 30 -7.08 -7.22 10.31
N TYR A 31 -6.20 -7.20 9.30
CA TYR A 31 -4.90 -6.55 9.34
C TYR A 31 -4.76 -5.56 8.19
N CYS A 32 -4.11 -4.43 8.45
CA CYS A 32 -3.84 -3.44 7.41
C CYS A 32 -2.76 -3.96 6.46
N SER A 33 -3.05 -3.99 5.16
CA SER A 33 -2.10 -4.42 4.10
C SER A 33 -0.87 -3.50 3.99
N TYR A 34 -0.94 -2.31 4.60
CA TYR A 34 0.17 -1.36 4.63
C TYR A 34 1.01 -1.50 5.90
N CYS A 35 0.44 -1.21 7.07
CA CYS A 35 1.20 -1.15 8.31
C CYS A 35 1.21 -2.45 9.12
N GLU A 36 0.49 -3.48 8.68
CA GLU A 36 0.34 -4.79 9.34
C GLU A 36 -0.24 -4.75 10.76
N PHE A 37 -0.68 -3.59 11.24
CA PHE A 37 -1.38 -3.51 12.50
C PHE A 37 -2.77 -4.14 12.38
N PRO A 38 -3.23 -4.84 13.43
CA PRO A 38 -4.61 -5.30 13.50
C PRO A 38 -5.56 -4.11 13.48
N ILE A 39 -6.61 -4.25 12.67
CA ILE A 39 -7.67 -3.26 12.51
C ILE A 39 -8.74 -3.56 13.55
N GLY A 40 -8.71 -2.83 14.66
CA GLY A 40 -9.70 -2.95 15.73
C GLY A 40 -10.98 -2.13 15.53
N HIS A 41 -11.07 -1.33 14.46
CA HIS A 41 -12.20 -0.46 14.13
C HIS A 41 -12.45 -0.50 12.62
N VAL A 42 -13.71 -0.34 12.20
CA VAL A 42 -14.22 -0.35 10.80
C VAL A 42 -13.10 -0.35 9.74
N PRO A 43 -12.77 -1.52 9.15
CA PRO A 43 -11.78 -1.61 8.09
C PRO A 43 -12.21 -0.82 6.85
N GLU A 44 -11.25 -0.38 6.05
CA GLU A 44 -11.53 0.36 4.81
C GLU A 44 -10.92 -0.37 3.62
N VAL A 45 -11.73 -0.59 2.58
CA VAL A 45 -11.25 -1.07 1.28
C VAL A 45 -10.57 0.08 0.54
N GLU A 46 -9.27 -0.08 0.27
CA GLU A 46 -8.44 0.89 -0.42
C GLU A 46 -7.99 0.39 -1.80
N HIS A 47 -7.89 1.30 -2.75
CA HIS A 47 -7.38 1.01 -4.09
C HIS A 47 -5.87 1.23 -4.17
N LYS A 48 -5.08 0.25 -4.66
CA LYS A 48 -3.64 0.45 -4.94
C LYS A 48 -3.44 1.64 -5.86
N GLU A 49 -4.02 1.58 -7.06
CA GLU A 49 -4.17 2.69 -7.97
C GLU A 49 -5.46 3.44 -7.63
N ALA A 50 -5.34 4.72 -7.26
CA ALA A 50 -6.44 5.48 -6.72
C ALA A 50 -7.60 5.60 -7.73
N LYS A 51 -8.83 5.36 -7.25
CA LYS A 51 -10.06 5.55 -8.05
C LYS A 51 -10.18 6.93 -8.69
N ALA A 52 -9.76 7.97 -7.98
CA ALA A 52 -9.80 9.35 -8.47
C ALA A 52 -8.75 9.66 -9.55
N ALA A 53 -7.76 8.77 -9.73
CA ALA A 53 -6.68 8.88 -10.69
C ALA A 53 -6.77 7.80 -11.79
N GLY A 54 -7.97 7.24 -12.00
CA GLY A 54 -8.27 6.31 -13.09
C GLY A 54 -7.98 4.83 -12.81
N GLY A 55 -7.65 4.48 -11.56
CA GLY A 55 -7.48 3.08 -11.16
C GLY A 55 -8.76 2.25 -11.28
N ALA A 56 -8.62 0.94 -11.47
CA ALA A 56 -9.77 0.04 -11.62
C ALA A 56 -10.60 -0.05 -10.33
N LEU A 57 -11.90 0.20 -10.43
CA LEU A 57 -12.76 0.30 -9.25
C LEU A 57 -13.03 -1.04 -8.56
N LEU A 58 -13.25 -2.10 -9.35
CA LEU A 58 -13.76 -3.39 -8.88
C LEU A 58 -12.74 -4.52 -9.06
N GLU A 59 -11.53 -4.21 -9.52
CA GLU A 59 -10.52 -5.21 -9.80
C GLU A 59 -9.89 -5.70 -8.50
N TRP A 60 -10.05 -6.99 -8.21
CA TRP A 60 -9.56 -7.62 -6.97
C TRP A 60 -8.08 -7.36 -6.68
N ASN A 61 -7.24 -7.35 -7.72
CA ASN A 61 -5.81 -7.08 -7.58
C ASN A 61 -5.53 -5.62 -7.17
N ASN A 62 -6.44 -4.70 -7.51
CA ASN A 62 -6.36 -3.29 -7.12
C ASN A 62 -6.94 -3.02 -5.73
N LEU A 63 -7.72 -3.93 -5.13
CA LEU A 63 -8.35 -3.71 -3.82
C LEU A 63 -7.53 -4.28 -2.66
N LEU A 64 -7.40 -3.55 -1.57
CA LEU A 64 -6.68 -3.98 -0.36
C LEU A 64 -7.46 -3.59 0.90
N LEU A 65 -7.24 -4.31 1.99
CA LEU A 65 -7.74 -3.89 3.30
C LEU A 65 -6.74 -2.93 3.94
N SER A 66 -7.24 -1.80 4.43
CA SER A 66 -6.40 -0.76 5.03
C SER A 66 -7.04 -0.21 6.31
N CYS A 67 -6.19 0.29 7.20
CA CYS A 67 -6.67 1.10 8.32
C CYS A 67 -6.84 2.56 7.87
N LYS A 68 -7.76 3.28 8.52
CA LYS A 68 -8.07 4.69 8.26
C LYS A 68 -6.83 5.58 8.14
N TYR A 69 -5.82 5.36 8.98
CA TYR A 69 -4.60 6.16 8.97
C TYR A 69 -3.75 5.95 7.71
N CYS A 70 -3.65 4.71 7.23
CA CYS A 70 -2.88 4.41 6.02
C CYS A 70 -3.65 4.88 4.78
N ASN A 71 -4.96 4.63 4.74
CA ASN A 71 -5.83 5.10 3.66
C ASN A 71 -5.74 6.62 3.48
N ALA A 72 -5.93 7.38 4.56
CA ALA A 72 -5.89 8.85 4.53
C ALA A 72 -4.53 9.41 4.08
N ARG A 73 -3.42 8.74 4.42
CA ARG A 73 -2.06 9.17 4.02
C ARG A 73 -1.75 8.87 2.57
N LYS A 74 -2.20 7.71 2.05
CA LYS A 74 -2.01 7.37 0.64
C LYS A 74 -2.81 8.30 -0.25
N GLY A 75 -4.10 8.47 0.04
CA GLY A 75 -5.01 9.28 -0.76
C GLY A 75 -4.91 8.97 -2.26
N LYS A 76 -4.60 9.98 -3.07
CA LYS A 76 -4.64 9.93 -4.55
C LYS A 76 -3.26 9.80 -5.21
N ILE A 77 -2.24 9.39 -4.46
CA ILE A 77 -0.83 9.46 -4.91
C ILE A 77 -0.54 8.54 -6.11
N ALA A 78 -1.03 7.30 -6.10
CA ALA A 78 -0.76 6.34 -7.16
C ALA A 78 -1.85 6.44 -8.25
N ALA A 79 -1.48 6.87 -9.46
CA ALA A 79 -2.37 6.89 -10.61
C ALA A 79 -2.37 5.56 -11.36
N LYS A 80 -3.29 5.43 -12.33
CA LYS A 80 -3.36 4.26 -13.20
C LYS A 80 -2.03 4.05 -13.94
N GLY A 81 -1.46 2.84 -13.86
CA GLY A 81 -0.20 2.48 -14.49
C GLY A 81 1.03 2.91 -13.70
N ASP A 82 0.86 3.55 -12.53
CA ASP A 82 1.97 3.93 -11.68
C ASP A 82 2.37 2.82 -10.69
N LYS A 83 1.68 1.67 -10.68
CA LYS A 83 1.94 0.58 -9.73
C LYS A 83 3.44 0.26 -9.63
N GLU A 84 4.14 0.12 -10.76
CA GLU A 84 5.55 -0.25 -10.79
C GLU A 84 6.52 0.85 -10.32
N LYS A 85 6.03 2.08 -10.12
CA LYS A 85 6.84 3.22 -9.64
C LYS A 85 7.00 3.22 -8.12
N TYR A 86 6.20 2.45 -7.40
CA TYR A 86 6.17 2.41 -5.94
C TYR A 86 6.55 1.02 -5.43
N LEU A 87 7.17 0.98 -4.25
CA LEU A 87 7.28 -0.25 -3.48
C LEU A 87 5.98 -0.46 -2.70
N TRP A 88 5.41 -1.65 -2.82
CA TRP A 88 4.13 -2.01 -2.21
C TRP A 88 4.36 -2.94 -1.03
N PRO A 89 3.99 -2.54 0.20
CA PRO A 89 4.15 -3.37 1.41
C PRO A 89 3.58 -4.78 1.33
N ASP A 90 2.52 -4.95 0.54
CA ASP A 90 1.83 -6.21 0.39
C ASP A 90 2.54 -7.17 -0.58
N GLU A 91 3.40 -6.66 -1.47
CA GLU A 91 4.12 -7.42 -2.50
C GLU A 91 5.66 -7.41 -2.31
N ASP A 92 6.21 -6.32 -1.77
CA ASP A 92 7.64 -6.01 -1.70
C ASP A 92 8.13 -5.87 -0.26
N ASP A 93 9.39 -6.26 -0.03
CA ASP A 93 10.05 -6.01 1.25
C ASP A 93 10.57 -4.57 1.34
N THR A 94 9.71 -3.67 1.81
CA THR A 94 10.03 -2.24 1.94
C THR A 94 11.10 -1.94 3.00
N PHE A 95 11.43 -2.87 3.91
CA PHE A 95 12.50 -2.64 4.90
C PHE A 95 13.86 -2.50 4.21
N HIS A 96 14.08 -3.21 3.11
CA HIS A 96 15.31 -3.12 2.34
C HIS A 96 15.49 -1.75 1.69
N ALA A 97 14.43 -0.95 1.51
CA ALA A 97 14.55 0.40 0.99
C ALA A 97 15.30 1.37 1.92
N PHE A 98 15.68 0.93 3.13
CA PHE A 98 16.36 1.74 4.13
C PHE A 98 17.68 1.10 4.59
N LEU A 99 18.68 1.96 4.82
CA LEU A 99 19.88 1.63 5.59
C LEU A 99 19.63 1.96 7.06
N TYR A 100 19.88 0.98 7.90
CA TYR A 100 19.83 1.11 9.35
C TYR A 100 21.26 1.13 9.89
N ASP A 101 21.69 2.27 10.42
CA ASP A 101 22.99 2.44 11.07
C ASP A 101 22.78 3.00 12.47
N ASN A 102 22.98 2.16 13.50
CA ASN A 102 23.13 2.54 14.92
C ASN A 102 22.33 3.81 15.31
N ASP A 103 21.00 3.77 15.14
CA ASP A 103 19.98 4.83 15.42
C ASP A 103 19.56 5.76 14.27
N LYS A 104 20.23 5.72 13.11
CA LYS A 104 19.89 6.47 11.90
C LYS A 104 19.26 5.57 10.86
N VAL A 105 18.17 6.06 10.26
CA VAL A 105 17.52 5.43 9.11
C VAL A 105 17.70 6.34 7.91
N GLN A 106 18.39 5.85 6.89
CA GLN A 106 18.62 6.58 5.64
C GLN A 106 17.92 5.84 4.49
N LYS A 107 17.30 6.56 3.56
CA LYS A 107 16.73 5.92 2.36
C LYS A 107 17.89 5.41 1.48
N GLN A 108 17.84 4.14 1.09
CA GLN A 108 18.71 3.64 0.03
C GLN A 108 18.27 4.27 -1.29
N GLN A 109 19.23 4.78 -2.07
CA GLN A 109 18.96 5.31 -3.41
C GLN A 109 18.63 4.21 -4.43
N ILE A 110 18.71 2.93 -4.04
CA ILE A 110 18.65 1.79 -4.95
C ILE A 110 17.74 0.75 -4.29
N ILE A 111 16.51 0.60 -4.79
CA ILE A 111 15.91 -0.69 -5.15
C ILE A 111 14.86 -0.36 -6.20
N SER A 112 15.20 -0.57 -7.47
CA SER A 112 14.21 -0.88 -8.48
C SER A 112 14.50 -2.27 -9.01
N ARG A 113 13.42 -3.03 -9.27
CA ARG A 113 13.44 -4.02 -10.34
C ARG A 113 13.68 -3.23 -11.64
N SER A 114 14.95 -3.01 -11.97
CA SER A 114 15.46 -2.36 -13.19
C SER A 114 14.84 -0.99 -13.54
N GLN A 115 15.58 0.10 -13.27
CA GLN A 115 15.57 1.45 -13.86
C GLN A 115 15.72 2.52 -12.75
N PRO A 116 16.51 3.60 -12.96
CA PRO A 116 16.70 4.65 -11.95
C PRO A 116 15.45 5.54 -11.92
N ILE A 117 14.48 5.21 -11.10
CA ILE A 117 13.23 5.98 -10.95
C ILE A 117 13.13 6.39 -9.49
N GLN A 118 12.63 7.61 -9.27
CA GLN A 118 12.23 8.18 -7.98
C GLN A 118 11.23 7.25 -7.25
N SER A 119 11.68 6.12 -6.71
CA SER A 119 10.84 5.15 -6.02
C SER A 119 10.43 5.77 -4.69
N ALA A 120 9.36 6.55 -4.73
CA ALA A 120 8.68 6.98 -3.54
C ALA A 120 8.18 5.71 -2.87
N ILE A 121 8.65 5.45 -1.66
CA ILE A 121 7.96 4.53 -0.77
C ILE A 121 6.60 5.20 -0.57
N CYS A 122 5.51 4.54 -1.01
CA CYS A 122 4.15 5.00 -0.70
C CYS A 122 4.15 5.39 0.79
N PRO A 123 3.64 6.56 1.20
CA PRO A 123 3.95 7.14 2.52
C PRO A 123 3.43 6.24 3.65
N LEU A 124 4.25 5.26 4.02
CA LEU A 124 3.95 4.14 4.89
C LEU A 124 4.58 4.30 6.26
N PHE A 125 4.83 5.54 6.66
CA PHE A 125 5.31 5.79 8.00
C PHE A 125 4.13 5.88 8.96
N CYS A 126 3.58 4.71 9.33
CA CYS A 126 2.62 4.60 10.43
C CYS A 126 3.28 4.67 11.82
N MET A 127 4.61 4.68 11.89
CA MET A 127 5.37 4.85 13.13
C MET A 127 6.10 6.21 13.18
N GLY A 128 5.37 7.30 13.40
CA GLY A 128 5.87 8.47 14.14
C GLY A 128 7.23 9.11 13.81
N LYS A 129 7.83 8.90 12.63
CA LYS A 129 8.99 9.69 12.17
C LYS A 129 8.59 10.45 10.92
N SER A 130 8.18 11.70 11.13
CA SER A 130 8.13 12.72 10.10
C SER A 130 9.49 12.79 9.42
N VAL A 131 9.64 12.13 8.26
CA VAL A 131 10.67 12.50 7.31
C VAL A 131 9.96 13.16 6.15
N PHE A 132 9.59 14.43 6.39
CA PHE A 132 9.42 15.40 5.31
C PHE A 132 10.74 15.43 4.54
N VAL A 133 10.80 14.74 3.40
CA VAL A 133 11.75 15.13 2.36
C VAL A 133 10.95 15.97 1.39
N SER A 134 10.85 17.26 1.69
CA SER A 134 10.60 18.26 0.66
C SER A 134 11.69 18.10 -0.38
N ILE A 135 11.35 17.58 -1.55
CA ILE A 135 12.13 17.86 -2.75
C ILE A 135 11.69 19.27 -3.14
N LEU A 136 12.35 20.26 -2.54
CA LEU A 136 12.48 21.59 -3.14
C LEU A 136 13.41 21.41 -4.35
N ILE A 137 12.89 21.75 -5.52
CA ILE A 137 13.69 22.20 -6.65
C ILE A 137 14.37 23.51 -6.24
#